data_AF-A0ABD7LN05-F1
#
_entry.id   AF-A0ABD7LN05-F1
#
_cell.length_a   1.000
_cell.length_b   1.000
_cell.length_c   1.000
_cell.angle_alpha   90.00
_cell.angle_beta   90.00
_cell.angle_gamma   90.00
#
_symmetry.space_group_name_H-M   'P 1'
#
loop_
_entity.id
_entity.type
_entity.pdbx_description
1 polymer ?
#
loop_
_entity_poly.entity_id
_entity_poly.type
_entity_poly.pdbx_seq_one_letter_code
_entity_poly.pdbx_strand_id
1 'polypeptide(L)' 'MISVKGLGDEIFEAMMSKAQQDIKEKIISAAAQGQTSCTVRSRGTTPSFLLALEDEGILNIKRRDGSVRLFWQF' A
#
# COMPACT_ATOMS: atom_id res chain seq x y z
N MET A 1 25.11 -20.55 18.86
CA MET A 1 24.46 -20.16 17.58
C MET A 1 22.99 -19.89 17.91
N ILE A 2 22.62 -18.64 18.18
CA ILE A 2 21.24 -18.29 18.53
C ILE A 2 20.46 -18.32 17.22
N SER A 3 19.53 -19.27 17.08
CA SER A 3 18.70 -19.39 15.89
C SER A 3 17.77 -18.18 15.84
N VAL A 4 18.16 -17.15 15.07
CA VAL A 4 17.40 -15.92 14.79
C VAL A 4 16.22 -16.21 13.86
N LYS A 5 15.37 -17.18 14.20
CA LYS A 5 14.20 -17.58 13.41
C LYS A 5 12.95 -16.73 13.67
N GLY A 6 13.04 -15.69 14.53
CA GLY A 6 11.90 -14.83 14.89
C GLY A 6 12.06 -13.35 14.49
N LEU A 7 13.26 -12.77 14.63
CA LEU A 7 13.48 -11.34 14.33
C LEU A 7 13.27 -10.98 12.85
N GLY A 8 13.53 -11.93 11.94
CA GLY A 8 13.33 -11.69 10.50
C GLY A 8 11.86 -11.49 10.12
N ASP A 9 10.98 -12.25 10.74
CA ASP A 9 9.54 -12.20 10.47
C ASP A 9 8.92 -10.93 11.09
N GLU A 10 9.30 -10.58 12.33
CA GLU A 10 8.87 -9.34 12.99
C GLU A 10 9.30 -8.08 12.23
N ILE A 11 10.54 -8.04 11.75
CA ILE A 11 11.05 -6.93 10.94
C ILE A 11 10.32 -6.85 9.60
N PHE A 12 10.04 -7.99 8.97
CA PHE A 12 9.31 -8.04 7.72
C PHE A 12 7.87 -7.51 7.88
N GLU A 13 7.17 -7.94 8.92
CA GLU A 13 5.81 -7.46 9.24
C GLU A 13 5.78 -5.96 9.55
N ALA A 14 6.77 -5.47 10.32
CA ALA A 14 6.90 -4.04 10.61
C ALA A 14 7.16 -3.22 9.34
N MET A 15 8.03 -3.70 8.44
CA MET A 15 8.27 -3.06 7.14
C MET A 15 7.03 -3.08 6.25
N MET A 16 6.27 -4.17 6.24
CA MET A 16 5.04 -4.29 5.45
C MET A 16 3.97 -3.31 5.95
N SER A 17 3.76 -3.25 7.26
CA SER A 17 2.82 -2.32 7.90
C SER A 17 3.17 -0.87 7.61
N LYS A 18 4.47 -0.53 7.70
CA LYS A 18 4.95 0.80 7.32
C LYS A 18 4.69 1.12 5.85
N ALA A 19 4.98 0.19 4.95
CA ALA A 19 4.75 0.40 3.52
C ALA A 19 3.26 0.62 3.19
N GLN A 20 2.35 -0.05 3.90
CA GLN A 20 0.91 0.15 3.76
C GLN A 20 0.45 1.49 4.35
N GLN A 21 1.00 1.89 5.50
CA GLN A 21 0.72 3.19 6.11
C GLN A 21 1.14 4.34 5.19
N ASP A 22 2.34 4.27 4.60
CA ASP A 22 2.83 5.26 3.63
C ASP A 22 1.89 5.40 2.42
N ILE A 23 1.28 4.29 1.98
CA ILE A 23 0.28 4.31 0.90
C ILE A 23 -0.98 5.05 1.34
N LYS A 24 -1.51 4.76 2.54
CA LYS A 24 -2.70 5.45 3.08
C LYS A 24 -2.48 6.95 3.20
N GLU A 25 -1.35 7.37 3.76
CA GLU A 25 -0.99 8.79 3.89
C GLU A 25 -0.91 9.47 2.53
N LYS A 26 -0.38 8.79 1.52
CA LYS A 26 -0.33 9.33 0.15
C LYS A 26 -1.72 9.49 -0.46
N ILE A 27 -2.64 8.56 -0.21
CA ILE A 27 -4.05 8.66 -0.66
C ILE A 27 -4.71 9.87 0.01
N ILE A 28 -4.60 9.99 1.34
CA ILE A 28 -5.19 11.08 2.11
C ILE A 28 -4.63 12.44 1.65
N SER A 29 -3.31 12.53 1.47
CA SER A 29 -2.65 13.75 1.00
C SER A 29 -3.10 14.13 -0.42
N ALA A 30 -3.20 13.16 -1.33
CA ALA A 30 -3.69 13.38 -2.69
C ALA A 30 -5.16 13.84 -2.69
N ALA A 31 -6.02 13.19 -1.89
CA ALA A 31 -7.42 13.58 -1.74
C ALA A 31 -7.56 14.99 -1.15
N ALA A 32 -6.78 15.35 -0.14
CA ALA A 32 -6.75 16.69 0.44
C ALA A 32 -6.32 17.77 -0.58
N GLN A 33 -5.54 17.40 -1.59
CA GLN A 33 -5.14 18.27 -2.71
C GLN A 33 -6.16 18.27 -3.86
N GLY A 34 -7.33 17.64 -3.70
CA GLY A 34 -8.35 17.54 -4.74
C GLY A 34 -8.03 16.52 -5.85
N GLN A 35 -7.05 15.65 -5.65
CA GLN A 35 -6.73 14.59 -6.59
C GLN A 35 -7.61 13.37 -6.35
N THR A 36 -7.94 12.68 -7.44
CA THR A 36 -8.73 11.44 -7.45
C THR A 36 -7.90 10.20 -7.78
N SER A 37 -6.58 10.35 -7.92
CA SER A 37 -5.69 9.22 -8.16
C SER A 37 -4.28 9.49 -7.67
N CYS A 38 -3.59 8.44 -7.23
CA CYS A 38 -2.17 8.48 -6.90
C CYS A 38 -1.46 7.21 -7.40
N THR A 39 -0.14 7.28 -7.56
CA THR A 39 0.68 6.10 -7.93
C THR A 39 1.62 5.74 -6.80
N VAL A 40 1.59 4.47 -6.40
CA VAL A 40 2.41 3.90 -5.31
C VAL A 40 3.27 2.75 -5.83
N ARG A 41 4.37 2.48 -5.13
CA ARG A 41 5.23 1.33 -5.43
C ARG A 41 4.63 0.05 -4.83
N SER A 42 4.77 -1.07 -5.52
CA SER A 42 4.08 -2.33 -5.17
C SER A 42 4.51 -2.98 -3.85
N ARG A 43 5.54 -2.49 -3.14
CA ARG A 43 6.08 -3.18 -1.95
C ARG A 43 5.07 -3.34 -0.81
N GLY A 44 4.11 -2.43 -0.68
CA GLY A 44 3.02 -2.51 0.32
C GLY A 44 1.68 -2.99 -0.24
N THR A 45 1.57 -3.23 -1.54
CA THR A 45 0.29 -3.56 -2.20
C THR A 45 0.06 -5.06 -2.24
N THR A 46 -0.13 -5.65 -1.05
CA THR A 46 -0.54 -7.05 -0.94
C THR A 46 -1.96 -7.22 -1.49
N PRO A 47 -2.35 -8.42 -1.96
CA PRO A 47 -3.72 -8.66 -2.44
C PRO A 47 -4.78 -8.33 -1.39
N SER A 48 -4.55 -8.70 -0.13
CA SER A 48 -5.45 -8.37 0.99
C SER A 48 -5.60 -6.88 1.21
N PHE A 49 -4.51 -6.12 1.12
CA PHE A 49 -4.54 -4.67 1.25
C PHE A 49 -5.27 -4.00 0.09
N LEU A 50 -5.06 -4.47 -1.15
CA LEU A 50 -5.77 -3.95 -2.31
C LEU A 50 -7.27 -4.23 -2.25
N LEU A 51 -7.68 -5.42 -1.78
CA LEU A 51 -9.09 -5.73 -1.55
C LEU A 51 -9.72 -4.83 -0.48
N ALA A 52 -9.01 -4.56 0.61
CA ALA A 52 -9.47 -3.62 1.63
C ALA A 52 -9.62 -2.19 1.08
N LEU A 53 -8.72 -1.76 0.19
CA LEU A 53 -8.85 -0.47 -0.49
C LEU A 53 -10.07 -0.44 -1.43
N GLU A 54 -10.34 -1.53 -2.17
CA GLU A 54 -11.50 -1.64 -3.04
C GLU A 54 -12.83 -1.57 -2.27
N ASP A 55 -12.89 -2.17 -1.07
CA ASP A 55 -14.05 -2.10 -0.16
C ASP A 55 -14.33 -0.66 0.29
N GLU A 56 -13.28 0.14 0.48
CA GLU A 56 -13.34 1.58 0.77
C GLU A 56 -13.60 2.45 -0.48
N GLY A 57 -13.87 1.83 -1.64
CA GLY A 57 -14.13 2.53 -2.91
C GLY A 57 -12.88 3.01 -3.66
N ILE A 58 -11.69 2.56 -3.26
CA ILE A 58 -10.42 2.87 -3.91
C ILE A 58 -10.04 1.74 -4.86
N LEU A 59 -10.23 1.98 -6.14
CA LEU A 59 -9.88 1.05 -7.21
C LEU A 59 -8.38 1.08 -7.50
N ASN A 60 -7.84 -0.03 -8.01
CA ASN A 60 -6.42 -0.15 -8.32
C ASN A 60 -6.16 -0.76 -9.72
N ILE A 61 -5.10 -0.29 -10.37
CA ILE A 61 -4.56 -0.87 -11.61
C ILE A 61 -3.06 -1.06 -11.46
N LYS A 62 -2.61 -2.30 -11.62
CA LYS A 62 -1.17 -2.63 -11.72
C LYS A 62 -0.62 -2.18 -13.07
N ARG A 63 0.52 -1.48 -13.04
CA ARG A 63 1.25 -1.04 -14.23
C ARG A 63 2.38 -2.02 -14.55
N ARG A 64 2.85 -1.99 -15.81
CA ARG A 64 3.93 -2.86 -16.31
C ARG A 64 5.27 -2.61 -15.61
N ASP A 65 5.47 -1.43 -15.04
CA ASP A 65 6.67 -1.03 -14.29
C ASP A 65 6.67 -1.54 -12.83
N GLY A 66 5.65 -2.31 -12.43
CA GLY A 66 5.50 -2.79 -11.05
C GLY A 66 4.99 -1.74 -10.07
N SER A 67 4.51 -0.59 -10.54
CA SER A 67 3.75 0.35 -9.72
C SER A 67 2.25 0.04 -9.74
N VAL A 68 1.53 0.53 -8.74
CA VAL A 68 0.08 0.44 -8.66
C VAL A 68 -0.49 1.85 -8.70
N ARG A 69 -1.40 2.08 -9.64
CA ARG A 69 -2.21 3.31 -9.66
C ARG A 69 -3.47 3.06 -8.85
N LEU A 70 -3.70 3.91 -7.86
CA LEU A 70 -4.91 3.93 -7.04
C LEU A 70 -5.79 5.10 -7.51
N PHE A 71 -7.10 4.91 -7.53
CA PHE A 71 -8.05 5.95 -7.95
C PHE A 71 -9.39 5.77 -7.24
N TRP A 72 -10.04 6.90 -6.94
CA TRP A 72 -11.29 6.98 -6.21
C TRP A 72 -12.14 8.12 -6.80
N GLN A 73 -13.45 8.08 -6.57
CA GLN A 73 -14.35 9.17 -6.97
C GLN A 73 -14.70 10.01 -5.73
N PHE A 74 -14.83 11.33 -5.93
CA PHE A 74 -15.39 12.23 -4.92
C PHE A 74 -16.92 12.13 -4.91
#